data_AF-A0A947AAY6-F1
#
_entry.id   AF-A0A947AAY6-F1
#
_cell.length_a   1.000
_cell.length_b   1.000
_cell.length_c   1.000
_cell.angle_alpha   90.00
_cell.angle_beta   90.00
_cell.angle_gamma   90.00
#
_symmetry.space_group_name_H-M   'P 1'
#
loop_
_entity.id
_entity.type
_entity.pdbx_description
1 polymer ?
#
loop_
_entity_poly.entity_id
_entity_poly.type
_entity_poly.pdbx_seq_one_letter_code
_entity_poly.pdbx_strand_id
1 'polypeptide(L)'
;MPLLRIAKKIISTGVRSNHDSEARRKIFLFNVFSHVSIICLVSLGITAFIQKSPILGIIDLSVALLLISLIIYLYHSGNHRFCSHVAALLANIFFCYLFVTGGVNSTAFMWLYTYPTLAFFLLSLSWGSVATLVLFLFSLIFLIIDLSSDTINVYSVDFAIRYIPSFLVVFLFSYLLERNRVGTHNALVEKQEM
;
A
#
# COMPACT_ATOMS: atom_id res chain seq x y z
N MET A 1 -7.72 -1.85 30.98
CA MET A 1 -7.51 -2.92 29.98
C MET A 1 -6.10 -2.86 29.40
N PRO A 2 -5.22 -3.84 29.69
CA PRO A 2 -3.82 -3.86 29.24
C PRO A 2 -3.66 -3.98 27.71
N LEU A 3 -4.58 -4.66 27.01
CA LEU A 3 -4.55 -4.82 25.55
C LEU A 3 -4.61 -3.48 24.78
N LEU A 4 -5.50 -2.57 25.21
CA LEU A 4 -5.62 -1.23 24.62
C LEU A 4 -4.33 -0.40 24.77
N ARG A 5 -3.59 -0.60 25.87
CA ARG A 5 -2.30 0.10 26.08
C ARG A 5 -1.22 -0.42 25.15
N ILE A 6 -1.17 -1.73 24.92
CA ILE A 6 -0.21 -2.35 24.01
C ILE A 6 -0.49 -1.93 22.57
N ALA A 7 -1.75 -2.03 22.12
CA ALA A 7 -2.15 -1.59 20.78
C ALA A 7 -1.79 -0.11 20.54
N LYS A 8 -2.12 0.76 21.51
CA LYS A 8 -1.77 2.19 21.44
C LYS A 8 -0.26 2.42 21.37
N LYS A 9 0.54 1.63 22.08
CA LYS A 9 2.01 1.72 22.01
C LYS A 9 2.55 1.30 20.65
N ILE A 10 2.03 0.22 20.07
CA ILE A 10 2.45 -0.31 18.77
C ILE A 10 2.17 0.70 17.65
N ILE A 11 0.96 1.26 17.61
CA ILE A 11 0.55 2.21 16.56
C ILE A 11 1.17 3.60 16.71
N SER A 12 1.72 3.94 17.87
CA SER A 12 2.41 5.22 18.13
C SER A 12 3.95 5.10 18.10
N THR A 13 4.48 3.94 17.72
CA THR A 13 5.92 3.72 17.50
C THR A 13 6.50 4.80 16.59
N GLY A 14 7.57 5.47 17.03
CA GLY A 14 8.27 6.52 16.25
C GLY A 14 7.71 7.93 16.42
N VAL A 15 6.63 8.14 17.19
CA VAL A 15 6.13 9.48 17.51
C VAL A 15 7.11 10.22 18.42
N ARG A 16 7.46 11.46 18.05
CA ARG A 16 8.34 12.37 18.80
C ARG A 16 7.58 13.61 19.25
N SER A 17 8.10 14.32 20.26
CA SER A 17 7.47 15.52 20.82
C SER A 17 7.36 16.66 19.80
N ASN A 18 8.34 16.80 18.92
CA ASN A 18 8.41 17.82 17.87
C ASN A 18 7.52 17.56 16.64
N HIS A 19 6.82 16.42 16.57
CA HIS A 19 5.92 16.12 15.46
C HIS A 19 4.58 16.86 15.62
N ASP A 20 4.17 17.54 14.56
CA ASP A 20 2.85 18.13 14.40
C ASP A 20 1.74 17.06 14.30
N SER A 21 0.49 17.51 14.24
CA SER A 21 -0.67 16.62 14.17
C SER A 21 -0.65 15.77 12.88
N GLU A 22 -0.17 16.32 11.77
CA GLU A 22 -0.10 15.59 10.49
C GLU A 22 0.97 14.50 10.51
N ALA A 23 2.18 14.78 11.00
CA ALA A 23 3.26 13.80 11.14
C ALA A 23 2.85 12.66 12.07
N ARG A 24 2.20 12.97 13.20
CA ARG A 24 1.67 11.96 14.12
C ARG A 24 0.63 11.07 13.44
N ARG A 25 -0.27 11.65 12.63
CA ARG A 25 -1.24 10.91 11.83
C ARG A 25 -0.55 9.99 10.82
N LYS A 26 0.45 10.48 10.09
CA LYS A 26 1.20 9.68 9.11
C LYS A 26 1.95 8.52 9.76
N ILE A 27 2.58 8.73 10.91
CA ILE A 27 3.22 7.67 11.70
C ILE A 27 2.20 6.63 12.14
N PHE A 28 1.05 7.07 12.65
CA PHE A 28 -0.03 6.17 13.04
C PHE A 28 -0.50 5.33 11.86
N LEU A 29 -0.79 5.95 10.71
CA LEU A 29 -1.25 5.25 9.51
C LEU A 29 -0.20 4.29 8.98
N PHE A 30 1.06 4.72 8.92
CA PHE A 30 2.18 3.85 8.57
C PHE A 30 2.22 2.61 9.45
N ASN A 31 2.20 2.76 10.78
CA ASN A 31 2.23 1.61 11.68
C ASN A 31 1.02 0.69 11.47
N VAL A 32 -0.19 1.24 11.36
CA VAL A 32 -1.40 0.43 11.13
C VAL A 32 -1.28 -0.37 9.83
N PHE A 33 -0.94 0.29 8.73
CA PHE A 33 -0.78 -0.38 7.44
C PHE A 33 0.32 -1.42 7.47
N SER A 34 1.51 -1.10 7.98
CA SER A 34 2.62 -2.05 8.02
C SER A 34 2.30 -3.28 8.86
N HIS A 35 1.64 -3.14 10.02
CA HIS A 35 1.27 -4.30 10.83
C HIS A 35 0.21 -5.18 10.14
N VAL A 36 -0.82 -4.57 9.55
CA VAL A 36 -1.84 -5.32 8.77
C VAL A 36 -1.18 -6.03 7.60
N SER A 37 -0.31 -5.36 6.84
CA SER A 37 0.44 -5.94 5.72
C SER A 37 1.34 -7.09 6.18
N ILE A 38 2.07 -6.95 7.28
CA ILE A 38 2.93 -8.02 7.82
C ILE A 38 2.09 -9.25 8.17
N ILE A 39 0.96 -9.08 8.85
CA ILE A 39 0.07 -10.20 9.20
C ILE A 39 -0.41 -10.90 7.93
N CYS A 40 -0.93 -10.15 6.95
CA CYS A 40 -1.39 -10.71 5.69
C CYS A 40 -0.26 -11.42 4.92
N LEU A 41 0.91 -10.79 4.76
CA LEU A 41 2.04 -11.33 4.02
C LEU A 41 2.62 -12.59 4.66
N VAL A 42 2.71 -12.64 5.99
CA VAL A 42 3.16 -13.86 6.68
C VAL A 42 2.15 -14.99 6.48
N SER A 43 0.85 -14.73 6.63
CA SER A 43 -0.19 -15.73 6.39
C SER A 43 -0.21 -16.22 4.93
N LEU A 44 -0.15 -15.30 3.96
CA LEU A 44 -0.15 -15.63 2.54
C LEU A 44 1.14 -16.34 2.12
N GLY A 45 2.29 -15.90 2.64
CA GLY A 45 3.57 -16.53 2.38
C GLY A 45 3.60 -17.99 2.83
N ILE A 46 3.12 -18.28 4.05
CA ILE A 46 2.96 -19.66 4.54
C ILE A 46 2.00 -20.45 3.64
N THR A 47 0.87 -19.84 3.26
CA THR A 47 -0.12 -20.49 2.39
C THR A 47 0.44 -20.76 1.00
N ALA A 48 1.33 -19.92 0.47
CA ALA A 48 1.98 -20.11 -0.82
C ALA A 48 2.90 -21.34 -0.82
N PHE A 49 3.60 -21.61 0.29
CA PHE A 49 4.38 -22.86 0.43
C PHE A 49 3.47 -24.10 0.41
N ILE A 50 2.33 -24.05 1.08
CA ILE A 50 1.34 -25.15 1.06
C ILE A 50 0.81 -25.37 -0.36
N GLN A 51 0.59 -24.30 -1.12
CA GLN A 51 0.14 -24.32 -2.51
C GLN A 51 1.26 -24.63 -3.53
N LYS A 52 2.45 -25.05 -3.07
CA LYS A 52 3.61 -25.37 -3.92
C LYS A 52 4.08 -24.20 -4.79
N SER A 53 3.89 -22.96 -4.33
CA SER A 53 4.42 -21.75 -4.96
C SER A 53 5.51 -21.12 -4.06
N PRO A 54 6.70 -21.74 -3.96
CA PRO A 54 7.74 -21.31 -3.02
C PRO A 54 8.30 -19.93 -3.36
N ILE A 55 8.36 -19.56 -4.64
CA ILE A 55 8.88 -18.24 -5.06
C ILE A 55 7.98 -17.12 -4.53
N LEU A 56 6.65 -17.26 -4.68
CA LEU A 56 5.69 -16.32 -4.12
C LEU A 56 5.80 -16.25 -2.59
N GLY A 57 5.90 -17.42 -1.93
CA GLY A 57 6.06 -17.48 -0.48
C GLY A 57 7.31 -16.76 0.03
N ILE A 58 8.46 -16.95 -0.64
CA ILE A 58 9.70 -16.25 -0.30
C ILE A 58 9.55 -14.74 -0.49
N ILE A 59 8.92 -14.30 -1.58
CA ILE A 59 8.72 -12.87 -1.85
C ILE A 59 7.81 -12.24 -0.80
N ASP A 60 6.69 -12.87 -0.47
CA ASP A 60 5.75 -12.38 0.56
C ASP A 60 6.46 -12.22 1.92
N LEU A 61 7.21 -13.23 2.35
CA LEU A 61 7.96 -13.19 3.61
C LEU A 61 9.11 -12.16 3.57
N SER A 62 9.75 -11.97 2.42
CA SER A 62 10.81 -10.98 2.25
C SER A 62 10.26 -9.55 2.34
N VAL A 63 9.10 -9.28 1.73
CA VAL A 63 8.42 -7.98 1.85
C VAL A 63 7.98 -7.74 3.30
N ALA A 64 7.47 -8.76 3.99
CA ALA A 64 7.13 -8.65 5.42
C ALA A 64 8.36 -8.28 6.26
N LEU A 65 9.51 -8.93 6.01
CA LEU A 65 10.76 -8.62 6.70
C LEU A 65 11.23 -7.18 6.45
N LEU A 66 11.16 -6.70 5.20
CA LEU A 66 11.50 -5.32 4.86
C LEU A 66 10.58 -4.30 5.56
N LEU A 67 9.28 -4.59 5.68
CA LEU A 67 8.35 -3.76 6.44
C LEU A 67 8.70 -3.72 7.94
N ILE A 68 9.09 -4.86 8.52
CA ILE A 68 9.58 -4.92 9.91
C ILE A 68 10.84 -4.05 10.06
N SER A 69 11.79 -4.14 9.13
CA SER A 69 12.98 -3.29 9.13
C SER A 69 12.63 -1.80 9.04
N LEU A 70 11.61 -1.41 8.26
CA LEU A 70 11.15 -0.03 8.19
C LEU A 70 10.49 0.44 9.50
N ILE A 71 9.72 -0.42 10.19
CA ILE A 71 9.17 -0.09 11.51
C ILE A 71 10.31 0.13 12.52
N ILE A 72 11.32 -0.73 12.52
CA ILE A 72 12.51 -0.59 13.38
C ILE A 72 13.25 0.72 13.05
N TYR A 73 13.45 1.01 11.77
CA TYR A 73 14.07 2.26 11.34
C TYR A 73 13.23 3.49 11.77
N LEU A 74 11.90 3.42 11.67
CA LEU A 74 11.01 4.49 12.13
C LEU A 74 11.12 4.71 13.64
N TYR A 75 11.20 3.63 14.42
CA TYR A 75 11.40 3.71 15.87
C TYR A 75 12.67 4.49 16.23
N HIS A 76 13.79 4.19 15.56
CA HIS A 76 15.06 4.86 15.84
C HIS A 76 15.16 6.27 15.25
N SER A 77 14.73 6.48 14.01
CA SER A 77 14.93 7.75 13.29
C SER A 77 13.81 8.77 13.51
N GLY A 78 12.58 8.33 13.78
CA GLY A 78 11.38 9.17 13.72
C GLY A 78 11.05 9.70 12.31
N ASN A 79 11.80 9.28 11.28
CA ASN A 79 11.69 9.82 9.93
C ASN A 79 10.53 9.17 9.16
N HIS A 80 9.32 9.59 9.48
CA HIS A 80 8.10 9.09 8.86
C HIS A 80 8.04 9.35 7.35
N ARG A 81 8.60 10.47 6.88
CA ARG A 81 8.60 10.80 5.45
C ARG A 81 9.36 9.74 4.66
N PHE A 82 10.57 9.41 5.10
CA PHE A 82 11.36 8.36 4.46
C PHE A 82 10.64 7.01 4.51
N CYS A 83 10.13 6.60 5.67
CA CYS A 83 9.44 5.32 5.84
C CYS A 83 8.22 5.19 4.93
N SER A 84 7.39 6.24 4.85
CA SER A 84 6.21 6.27 3.98
C SER A 84 6.58 6.14 2.51
N HIS A 85 7.61 6.85 2.03
CA HIS A 85 8.02 6.78 0.62
C HIS A 85 8.61 5.41 0.27
N VAL A 86 9.47 4.86 1.14
CA VAL A 86 10.06 3.54 0.90
C VAL A 86 9.01 2.44 0.97
N ALA A 87 8.06 2.50 1.92
CA ALA A 87 6.97 1.52 1.98
C ALA A 87 6.04 1.62 0.76
N ALA A 88 5.69 2.83 0.30
CA ALA A 88 4.87 3.00 -0.89
C ALA A 88 5.58 2.51 -2.17
N LEU A 89 6.90 2.70 -2.28
CA LEU A 89 7.71 2.19 -3.38
C LEU A 89 7.82 0.65 -3.33
N LEU A 90 8.10 0.09 -2.15
CA LEU A 90 8.15 -1.35 -1.92
C LEU A 90 6.83 -2.02 -2.30
N ALA A 91 5.71 -1.44 -1.86
CA ALA A 91 4.38 -1.92 -2.21
C ALA A 91 4.10 -1.80 -3.71
N ASN A 92 4.57 -0.74 -4.38
CA ASN A 92 4.43 -0.59 -5.84
C ASN A 92 5.13 -1.75 -6.58
N ILE A 93 6.41 -1.98 -6.26
CA ILE A 93 7.22 -3.04 -6.87
C ILE A 93 6.60 -4.42 -6.61
N PHE A 94 6.18 -4.66 -5.36
CA PHE A 94 5.53 -5.90 -4.98
C PHE A 94 4.23 -6.13 -5.76
N PHE A 95 3.39 -5.10 -5.90
CA PHE A 95 2.13 -5.21 -6.65
C PHE A 95 2.34 -5.36 -8.16
N CYS A 96 3.37 -4.74 -8.75
CA CYS A 96 3.77 -5.04 -10.12
C CYS A 96 4.14 -6.51 -10.29
N TYR A 97 4.92 -7.08 -9.35
CA TYR A 97 5.25 -8.51 -9.35
C TYR A 97 4.01 -9.41 -9.25
N LEU A 98 3.08 -9.11 -8.32
CA LEU A 98 1.84 -9.88 -8.18
C LEU A 98 0.97 -9.83 -9.43
N PHE A 99 0.95 -8.70 -10.12
CA PHE A 99 0.17 -8.53 -11.35
C PHE A 99 0.79 -9.32 -12.51
N VAL A 100 2.10 -9.23 -12.71
CA VAL A 100 2.79 -9.94 -13.79
C VAL A 100 2.70 -11.46 -13.61
N THR A 101 2.83 -11.94 -12.38
CA THR A 101 2.84 -13.38 -12.12
C THR A 101 1.44 -13.98 -11.97
N GLY A 102 0.41 -13.16 -11.76
CA GLY A 102 -0.92 -13.60 -11.37
C GLY A 102 -1.01 -14.21 -9.96
N GLY A 103 0.13 -14.53 -9.33
CA GLY A 103 0.19 -15.33 -8.10
C GLY A 103 -0.48 -16.69 -8.25
N VAL A 104 -1.01 -17.23 -7.15
CA VAL A 104 -1.71 -18.52 -7.21
C VAL A 104 -3.09 -18.34 -7.85
N ASN A 105 -3.39 -19.15 -8.87
CA ASN A 105 -4.64 -19.15 -9.63
C ASN A 105 -4.99 -17.80 -10.29
N SER A 106 -3.99 -16.99 -10.65
CA SER A 106 -4.18 -15.66 -11.26
C SER A 106 -5.05 -14.70 -10.43
N THR A 107 -5.07 -14.84 -9.09
CA THR A 107 -5.93 -14.04 -8.19
C THR A 107 -5.20 -12.91 -7.46
N ALA A 108 -3.87 -12.84 -7.54
CA ALA A 108 -3.09 -11.88 -6.75
C ALA A 108 -3.36 -10.41 -7.12
N PHE A 109 -3.93 -10.15 -8.30
CA PHE A 109 -4.37 -8.80 -8.72
C PHE A 109 -5.33 -8.15 -7.71
N MET A 110 -6.07 -8.93 -6.91
CA MET A 110 -7.06 -8.41 -5.96
C MET A 110 -6.42 -7.46 -4.94
N TRP A 111 -5.15 -7.68 -4.59
CA TRP A 111 -4.45 -6.84 -3.62
C TRP A 111 -4.10 -5.46 -4.16
N LEU A 112 -4.04 -5.28 -5.50
CA LEU A 112 -3.74 -3.98 -6.11
C LEU A 112 -4.80 -2.93 -5.77
N TYR A 113 -6.05 -3.34 -5.53
CA TYR A 113 -7.11 -2.40 -5.13
C TYR A 113 -6.86 -1.76 -3.76
N THR A 114 -5.96 -2.31 -2.94
CA THR A 114 -5.55 -1.70 -1.67
C THR A 114 -4.57 -0.54 -1.87
N TYR A 115 -3.83 -0.53 -2.99
CA TYR A 115 -2.72 0.38 -3.21
C TYR A 115 -3.12 1.86 -3.31
N PRO A 116 -4.17 2.26 -4.06
CA PRO A 116 -4.54 3.67 -4.14
C PRO A 116 -4.73 4.30 -2.76
N THR A 117 -5.51 3.66 -1.90
CA THR A 117 -5.76 4.12 -0.53
C THR A 117 -4.48 4.19 0.30
N LEU A 118 -3.63 3.16 0.22
CA LEU A 118 -2.35 3.14 0.93
C LEU A 118 -1.44 4.28 0.47
N ALA A 119 -1.30 4.49 -0.84
CA ALA A 119 -0.46 5.53 -1.42
C ALA A 119 -0.92 6.93 -0.98
N PHE A 120 -2.23 7.22 -1.05
CA PHE A 120 -2.76 8.51 -0.61
C PHE A 120 -2.62 8.76 0.89
N PHE A 121 -2.75 7.73 1.72
CA PHE A 121 -2.69 7.90 3.17
C PHE A 121 -1.26 8.02 3.70
N LEU A 122 -0.30 7.34 3.06
CA LEU A 122 1.11 7.40 3.46
C LEU A 122 1.84 8.61 2.85
N LEU A 123 1.48 9.00 1.64
CA LEU A 123 2.12 10.08 0.89
C LEU A 123 1.28 11.38 0.96
N SER A 124 1.66 12.39 0.18
CA SER A 124 0.80 13.54 -0.07
C SER A 124 -0.18 13.25 -1.21
N LEU A 125 -1.21 14.09 -1.38
CA LEU A 125 -2.15 13.98 -2.50
C LEU A 125 -1.44 13.89 -3.87
N SER A 126 -0.39 14.67 -4.08
CA SER A 126 0.42 14.66 -5.30
C SER A 126 1.19 13.35 -5.47
N TRP A 127 2.01 12.98 -4.50
CA TRP A 127 2.85 11.78 -4.56
C TRP A 127 2.03 10.48 -4.56
N GLY A 128 0.91 10.44 -3.83
CA GLY A 128 -0.04 9.33 -3.85
C GLY A 128 -0.70 9.16 -5.22
N SER A 129 -1.06 10.27 -5.88
CA SER A 129 -1.60 10.23 -7.24
C SER A 129 -0.57 9.67 -8.23
N VAL A 130 0.65 10.20 -8.20
CA VAL A 130 1.74 9.75 -9.10
C VAL A 130 2.03 8.27 -8.88
N ALA A 131 2.21 7.83 -7.64
CA ALA A 131 2.52 6.44 -7.34
C ALA A 131 1.41 5.49 -7.83
N THR A 132 0.15 5.87 -7.62
CA THR A 132 -1.01 5.06 -8.07
C THR A 132 -1.12 5.01 -9.59
N LEU A 133 -0.91 6.14 -10.26
CA LEU A 133 -0.93 6.20 -11.74
C LEU A 133 0.23 5.42 -12.35
N VAL A 134 1.41 5.40 -11.72
CA VAL A 134 2.53 4.56 -12.15
C VAL A 134 2.14 3.08 -12.11
N LEU A 135 1.54 2.61 -11.01
CA LEU A 135 1.07 1.23 -10.92
C LEU A 135 0.00 0.94 -11.98
N PHE A 136 -0.96 1.85 -12.16
CA PHE A 136 -2.03 1.70 -13.14
C PHE A 136 -1.50 1.63 -14.58
N LEU A 137 -0.59 2.53 -14.95
CA LEU A 137 0.04 2.54 -16.27
C LEU A 137 0.86 1.27 -16.50
N PHE A 138 1.60 0.81 -15.49
CA PHE A 138 2.30 -0.47 -15.55
C PHE A 138 1.32 -1.62 -15.82
N SER A 139 0.21 -1.70 -15.07
CA SER A 139 -0.81 -2.73 -15.26
C SER A 139 -1.45 -2.66 -16.65
N LEU A 140 -1.72 -1.46 -17.18
CA LEU A 140 -2.25 -1.28 -18.53
C LEU A 140 -1.29 -1.78 -19.60
N ILE A 141 -0.01 -1.41 -19.50
CA ILE A 141 1.03 -1.86 -20.43
C ILE A 141 1.15 -3.38 -20.38
N PHE A 142 1.18 -3.95 -19.17
CA PHE A 142 1.24 -5.40 -19.00
C PHE A 142 0.02 -6.10 -19.62
N LEU A 143 -1.20 -5.60 -19.41
CA LEU A 143 -2.41 -6.18 -20.01
C LEU A 143 -2.38 -6.15 -21.54
N ILE A 144 -1.88 -5.07 -22.15
CA ILE A 144 -1.74 -5.00 -23.60
C ILE A 144 -0.79 -6.09 -24.10
N ILE A 145 0.35 -6.28 -23.41
CA ILE A 145 1.34 -7.30 -23.77
C ILE A 145 0.76 -8.71 -23.56
N ASP A 146 0.13 -8.95 -22.41
CA ASP A 146 -0.46 -10.23 -22.02
C ASP A 146 -1.55 -10.68 -23.00
N LEU A 147 -2.49 -9.78 -23.33
CA LEU A 147 -3.59 -10.06 -24.27
C LEU A 147 -3.14 -10.20 -25.73
N SER A 148 -1.97 -9.66 -26.08
CA SER A 148 -1.39 -9.79 -27.42
C SER A 148 -0.44 -10.99 -27.54
N SER A 149 -0.20 -11.72 -26.45
CA SER A 149 0.78 -12.79 -26.36
C SER A 149 0.11 -14.14 -26.11
N ASP A 150 0.31 -15.09 -27.01
CA ASP A 150 -0.15 -16.46 -26.84
C ASP A 150 0.62 -17.22 -25.74
N THR A 151 1.78 -16.70 -25.29
CA THR A 151 2.67 -17.38 -24.35
C THR A 151 2.50 -16.94 -22.91
N ILE A 152 2.12 -15.68 -22.65
CA ILE A 152 1.94 -15.16 -21.29
C ILE A 152 0.55 -15.55 -20.78
N ASN A 153 -0.50 -15.04 -21.43
CA ASN A 153 -1.92 -15.39 -21.23
C ASN A 153 -2.33 -15.59 -19.75
N VAL A 154 -1.96 -14.63 -18.89
CA VAL A 154 -2.27 -14.65 -17.45
C VAL A 154 -3.71 -14.21 -17.21
N TYR A 155 -4.19 -13.23 -17.97
CA TYR A 155 -5.52 -12.62 -17.82
C TYR A 155 -6.34 -12.67 -19.11
N SER A 156 -7.67 -12.75 -18.94
CA SER A 156 -8.61 -12.70 -20.06
C SER A 156 -9.02 -11.27 -20.44
N VAL A 157 -9.57 -11.10 -21.65
CA VAL A 157 -10.16 -9.83 -22.09
C VAL A 157 -11.29 -9.39 -21.16
N ASP A 158 -12.12 -10.32 -20.69
CA ASP A 158 -13.21 -10.04 -19.73
C ASP A 158 -12.68 -9.49 -18.41
N PHE A 159 -11.53 -10.00 -17.95
CA PHE A 159 -10.85 -9.45 -16.79
C PHE A 159 -10.40 -8.02 -17.04
N ALA A 160 -9.72 -7.75 -18.16
CA ALA A 160 -9.21 -6.41 -18.48
C ALA A 160 -10.32 -5.36 -18.55
N ILE A 161 -11.44 -5.69 -19.20
CA ILE A 161 -12.62 -4.81 -19.32
C ILE A 161 -13.19 -4.44 -17.95
N ARG A 162 -13.08 -5.32 -16.95
CA ARG A 162 -13.56 -5.07 -15.58
C ARG A 162 -12.53 -4.37 -14.71
N TYR A 163 -11.27 -4.80 -14.80
CA TYR A 163 -10.16 -4.30 -13.98
C TYR A 163 -9.88 -2.81 -14.20
N ILE A 164 -9.87 -2.37 -15.46
CA ILE A 164 -9.55 -0.98 -15.80
C ILE A 164 -10.54 0.00 -15.14
N PRO A 165 -11.86 -0.09 -15.37
CA PRO A 165 -12.81 0.83 -14.76
C PRO A 165 -12.89 0.65 -13.25
N SER A 166 -12.84 -0.58 -12.71
CA SER A 166 -12.90 -0.79 -11.26
C SER A 166 -11.69 -0.17 -10.54
N PHE A 167 -10.48 -0.29 -11.10
CA PHE A 167 -9.29 0.32 -10.52
C PHE A 167 -9.38 1.85 -10.55
N LEU A 168 -9.88 2.43 -11.65
CA LEU A 168 -10.10 3.87 -11.76
C LEU A 168 -11.13 4.39 -10.74
N VAL A 169 -12.20 3.62 -10.48
CA VAL A 169 -13.19 3.98 -9.44
C VAL A 169 -12.53 4.00 -8.06
N VAL A 170 -11.73 2.98 -7.72
CA VAL A 170 -11.01 2.94 -6.44
C VAL A 170 -10.02 4.10 -6.35
N PHE A 171 -9.25 4.37 -7.40
CA PHE A 171 -8.35 5.52 -7.47
C PHE A 171 -9.09 6.84 -7.23
N LEU A 172 -10.20 7.06 -7.92
CA LEU A 172 -11.01 8.27 -7.79
C LEU A 172 -11.54 8.44 -6.37
N PHE A 173 -12.07 7.37 -5.76
CA PHE A 173 -12.59 7.43 -4.40
C PHE A 173 -11.48 7.70 -3.38
N SER A 174 -10.34 7.02 -3.48
CA SER A 174 -9.20 7.28 -2.60
C SER A 174 -8.67 8.71 -2.77
N TYR A 175 -8.63 9.23 -4.00
CA TYR A 175 -8.26 10.61 -4.28
C TYR A 175 -9.24 11.61 -3.67
N LEU A 176 -10.55 11.43 -3.86
CA LEU A 176 -11.57 12.32 -3.32
C LEU A 176 -11.58 12.32 -1.78
N LEU A 177 -11.41 11.16 -1.15
CA LEU A 177 -11.31 11.04 0.30
C LEU A 177 -10.11 11.81 0.85
N GLU A 178 -8.93 11.65 0.25
CA GLU A 178 -7.73 12.36 0.71
C GLU A 178 -7.82 13.87 0.41
N ARG A 179 -8.37 14.26 -0.74
CA ARG A 179 -8.59 15.66 -1.09
C ARG A 179 -9.54 16.35 -0.11
N ASN A 180 -10.67 15.71 0.21
CA ASN A 180 -11.62 16.23 1.19
C ASN A 180 -10.96 16.36 2.58
N ARG A 181 -10.16 15.36 2.99
CA ARG A 181 -9.42 15.40 4.25
C ARG A 181 -8.47 16.60 4.33
N VAL A 182 -7.69 16.85 3.27
CA VAL A 182 -6.79 18.01 3.18
C VAL A 182 -7.58 19.32 3.25
N GLY A 183 -8.70 19.41 2.52
CA GLY A 183 -9.58 20.58 2.54
C GLY A 183 -10.15 20.88 3.93
N THR A 184 -10.66 19.87 4.64
CA THR A 184 -11.16 20.03 6.01
C THR A 184 -10.06 20.46 6.96
N HIS A 185 -8.84 19.93 6.82
CA HIS A 185 -7.71 20.33 7.66
C HIS A 185 -7.37 21.80 7.47
N ASN A 186 -7.28 22.27 6.22
CA ASN A 186 -6.95 23.66 5.91
C ASN A 186 -8.01 24.63 6.45
N ALA A 187 -9.30 24.30 6.30
CA ALA A 187 -10.39 25.13 6.82
C ALA A 187 -10.41 25.24 8.35
N LEU A 188 -9.90 24.23 9.07
CA LEU A 188 -9.77 24.27 10.53
C LEU A 188 -8.61 25.16 10.96
N VAL A 189 -7.49 25.14 10.22
CA VAL A 189 -6.33 26.01 10.49
C VAL A 189 -6.71 27.47 10.26
N GLU A 190 -7.38 27.79 9.16
CA GLU A 190 -7.84 29.15 8.85
C GLU A 190 -8.77 29.72 9.93
N LYS A 191 -9.66 28.90 10.49
CA LYS A 191 -10.54 29.32 11.61
C LYS A 191 -9.82 29.55 12.94
N GLN A 192 -8.63 29.01 13.14
CA GLN A 192 -7.84 29.22 14.36
C GLN A 192 -6.97 30.49 14.27
N GLU A 193 -6.78 31.02 13.07
CA GLU A 193 -6.00 32.24 12.81
C GLU A 193 -6.86 33.51 12.79
N MET A 194 -8.18 33.37 12.71
CA MET A 194 -9.18 34.45 12.87
C MET A 194 -9.58 34.65 14.34
#